data_AF-N1U724-F1
#
_entry.id   AF-N1U724-F1
#
_cell.length_a   1.000
_cell.length_b   1.000
_cell.length_c   1.000
_cell.angle_alpha   90.00
_cell.angle_beta   90.00
_cell.angle_gamma   90.00
#
_symmetry.space_group_name_H-M   'P 1'
#
loop_
_entity.id
_entity.type
_entity.pdbx_description
1 polymer ?
#
loop_
_entity_poly.entity_id
_entity_poly.type
_entity_poly.pdbx_seq_one_letter_code
_entity_poly.pdbx_strand_id
1 'polypeptide(L)'
;MKTITKKNDPKHLAEDEISYYYSLLQEELTEFDCGELCKPDNDGIPFCCISENAVPTLYRSEFSMLKKRTDLWKVWSPETEADKKMLSEYDSKETLFCECKGIQFCERENRSISCRTFPLEPYLDTRGVLVGLVFMKEFTGKCPLTLRAKDIRQEFIDSHFIFWEKLLFRMDTEYEIFWNSSKSYRRSRAQTGKRFPIFFPSHLQGKEYLKQYL
;
A
#
# COMPACT_ATOMS: atom_id res chain seq x y z
N MET A 1 28.85 8.84 -7.24
CA MET A 1 28.14 8.97 -5.95
C MET A 1 27.11 10.07 -6.11
N LYS A 2 25.83 9.73 -6.23
CA LYS A 2 24.77 10.74 -6.30
C LYS A 2 24.48 11.19 -4.87
N THR A 3 24.73 12.47 -4.63
CA THR A 3 24.38 13.19 -3.41
C THR A 3 22.89 12.99 -3.15
N ILE A 4 22.56 12.18 -2.15
CA ILE A 4 21.19 12.08 -1.63
C ILE A 4 20.90 13.47 -1.05
N THR A 5 20.09 14.25 -1.75
CA THR A 5 19.49 15.48 -1.23
C THR A 5 18.92 15.17 0.14
N LYS A 6 19.26 15.98 1.14
CA LYS A 6 18.78 15.85 2.53
C LYS A 6 17.29 15.49 2.51
N LYS A 7 16.93 14.32 3.03
CA LYS A 7 15.54 13.91 3.24
C LYS A 7 14.87 14.97 4.12
N ASN A 8 13.85 15.68 3.62
CA ASN A 8 13.04 16.58 4.44
C ASN A 8 11.97 15.82 5.23
N ASP A 9 12.02 14.48 5.21
CA ASP A 9 11.17 13.65 6.02
C ASP A 9 11.15 14.13 7.48
N PRO A 10 9.97 14.17 8.11
CA PRO A 10 9.93 14.33 9.54
C PRO A 10 10.66 13.19 10.20
N LYS A 11 11.18 13.47 11.39
CA LYS A 11 11.76 12.41 12.22
C LYS A 11 10.74 11.29 12.46
N HIS A 12 9.49 11.63 12.72
CA HIS A 12 8.37 10.69 12.91
C HIS A 12 7.07 11.35 12.40
N LEU A 13 6.13 10.56 11.87
CA LEU A 13 4.74 11.02 11.69
C LEU A 13 4.06 11.11 13.07
N ALA A 14 3.35 12.20 13.36
CA ALA A 14 2.64 12.35 14.62
C ALA A 14 1.37 11.47 14.69
N GLU A 15 0.91 11.12 15.90
CA GLU A 15 -0.27 10.23 16.07
C GLU A 15 -1.58 10.86 15.54
N ASP A 16 -1.69 12.19 15.57
CA ASP A 16 -2.80 12.93 14.97
C ASP A 16 -2.75 12.92 13.44
N GLU A 17 -1.57 13.02 12.83
CA GLU A 17 -1.37 12.81 11.39
C GLU A 17 -1.80 11.39 11.00
N ILE A 18 -1.39 10.37 11.75
CA ILE A 18 -1.82 8.98 11.52
C ILE A 18 -3.34 8.84 11.68
N SER A 19 -3.92 9.44 12.72
CA SER A 19 -5.38 9.40 12.93
C SER A 19 -6.14 10.06 11.78
N TYR A 20 -5.63 11.17 11.25
CA TYR A 20 -6.16 11.82 10.06
C TYR A 20 -6.06 10.90 8.83
N TYR A 21 -4.91 10.26 8.61
CA TYR A 21 -4.76 9.29 7.51
C TYR A 21 -5.73 8.11 7.63
N TYR A 22 -5.97 7.59 8.83
CA TYR A 22 -6.98 6.55 9.06
C TYR A 22 -8.37 7.03 8.66
N SER A 23 -8.72 8.30 8.91
CA SER A 23 -10.03 8.84 8.51
C SER A 23 -10.25 8.85 6.98
N LEU A 24 -9.16 8.88 6.20
CA LEU A 24 -9.17 8.80 4.73
C LEU A 24 -9.16 7.36 4.19
N LEU A 25 -9.06 6.35 5.06
CA LEU A 25 -8.85 4.94 4.68
C LEU A 25 -9.96 4.03 5.23
N GLN A 26 -11.20 4.53 5.24
CA GLN A 26 -12.39 3.82 5.76
C GLN A 26 -13.22 3.16 4.66
N GLU A 27 -13.09 3.60 3.41
CA GLU A 27 -13.82 2.99 2.30
C GLU A 27 -13.37 1.55 2.06
N GLU A 28 -14.33 0.66 1.84
CA GLU A 28 -14.07 -0.72 1.44
C GLU A 28 -13.77 -0.79 -0.06
N LEU A 29 -12.82 -1.64 -0.44
CA LEU A 29 -12.31 -1.74 -1.81
C LEU A 29 -13.37 -2.21 -2.82
N THR A 30 -14.26 -3.09 -2.38
CA THR A 30 -15.30 -3.74 -3.18
C THR A 30 -16.62 -3.76 -2.40
N GLU A 31 -17.75 -4.00 -3.08
CA GLU A 31 -19.07 -4.15 -2.42
C GLU A 31 -19.23 -5.47 -1.64
N PHE A 32 -18.30 -6.40 -1.83
CA PHE A 32 -18.26 -7.72 -1.18
C PHE A 32 -16.91 -7.94 -0.49
N ASP A 33 -16.80 -8.96 0.36
CA ASP A 33 -15.52 -9.34 0.96
C ASP A 33 -14.63 -10.04 -0.09
N CYS A 34 -13.63 -9.33 -0.60
CA CYS A 34 -12.73 -9.87 -1.63
C CYS A 34 -11.86 -11.04 -1.13
N GLY A 35 -11.71 -11.22 0.18
CA GLY A 35 -10.99 -12.36 0.75
C GLY A 35 -11.66 -13.69 0.44
N GLU A 36 -12.98 -13.68 0.23
CA GLU A 36 -13.77 -14.85 -0.18
C GLU A 36 -13.34 -15.41 -1.54
N LEU A 37 -12.68 -14.59 -2.38
CA LEU A 37 -12.23 -15.01 -3.71
C LEU A 37 -11.01 -15.93 -3.67
N CYS A 38 -10.16 -15.81 -2.65
CA CYS A 38 -8.92 -16.59 -2.56
C CYS A 38 -8.87 -17.53 -1.37
N LYS A 39 -9.63 -17.28 -0.30
CA LYS A 39 -9.60 -18.16 0.88
C LYS A 39 -9.82 -19.66 0.57
N PRO A 40 -10.67 -20.08 -0.40
CA PRO A 40 -10.87 -21.52 -0.65
C PRO A 40 -9.60 -22.23 -1.13
N ASP A 41 -8.72 -21.50 -1.81
CA ASP A 41 -7.46 -22.03 -2.35
C ASP A 41 -6.28 -21.86 -1.36
N ASN A 42 -6.54 -21.35 -0.15
CA ASN A 42 -5.52 -20.94 0.82
C ASN A 42 -5.91 -21.36 2.26
N ASP A 43 -6.39 -22.59 2.43
CA ASP A 43 -6.78 -23.17 3.73
C ASP A 43 -7.76 -22.30 4.55
N GLY A 44 -8.63 -21.57 3.87
CA GLY A 44 -9.61 -20.68 4.49
C GLY A 44 -9.07 -19.31 4.90
N ILE A 45 -7.82 -18.97 4.58
CA ILE A 45 -7.20 -17.67 4.88
C ILE A 45 -7.01 -16.86 3.59
N PRO A 46 -7.48 -15.61 3.49
CA PRO A 46 -7.18 -14.78 2.33
C PRO A 46 -5.68 -14.63 2.10
N PHE A 47 -5.24 -14.68 0.85
CA PHE A 47 -3.81 -14.60 0.48
C PHE A 47 -3.08 -13.41 1.13
N CYS A 48 -3.73 -12.24 1.20
CA CYS A 48 -3.17 -11.03 1.80
C CYS A 48 -3.09 -11.04 3.33
N CYS A 49 -3.72 -12.02 3.99
CA CYS A 49 -3.72 -12.19 5.45
C CYS A 49 -2.70 -13.25 5.92
N ILE A 50 -1.98 -13.89 4.98
CA ILE A 50 -0.93 -14.86 5.30
C ILE A 50 0.38 -14.08 5.50
N SER A 51 0.89 -14.06 6.73
CA SER A 51 2.09 -13.29 7.11
C SER A 51 3.35 -13.72 6.35
N GLU A 52 3.46 -14.99 5.96
CA GLU A 52 4.56 -15.52 5.12
C GLU A 52 4.55 -14.93 3.71
N ASN A 53 3.38 -14.52 3.21
CA ASN A 53 3.23 -13.95 1.86
C ASN A 53 3.35 -12.42 1.84
N ALA A 54 2.97 -11.76 2.93
CA ALA A 54 2.96 -10.32 3.05
C ALA A 54 3.08 -9.90 4.53
N VAL A 55 4.29 -9.57 4.98
CA VAL A 55 4.50 -8.96 6.30
C VAL A 55 4.24 -7.46 6.19
N PRO A 56 3.17 -6.92 6.82
CA PRO A 56 2.89 -5.49 6.74
C PRO A 56 3.93 -4.68 7.51
N THR A 57 4.22 -3.50 6.98
CA THR A 57 5.06 -2.50 7.63
C THR A 57 4.19 -1.41 8.24
N LEU A 58 4.31 -1.16 9.54
CA LEU A 58 3.59 -0.08 10.21
C LEU A 58 4.57 1.06 10.53
N TYR A 59 4.12 2.31 10.47
CA TYR A 59 4.90 3.40 11.05
C TYR A 59 4.98 3.21 12.57
N ARG A 60 6.08 3.63 13.21
CA ARG A 60 6.23 3.51 14.68
C ARG A 60 5.13 4.22 15.45
N SER A 61 4.70 5.38 14.99
CA SER A 61 3.58 6.14 15.58
C SER A 61 2.25 5.45 15.37
N GLU A 62 2.05 4.85 14.20
CA GLU A 62 0.88 4.00 13.92
C GLU A 62 0.83 2.78 14.85
N PHE A 63 1.93 2.04 14.99
CA PHE A 63 2.01 0.92 15.92
C PHE A 63 1.72 1.37 17.35
N SER A 64 2.30 2.49 17.79
CA SER A 64 2.07 3.05 19.13
C SER A 64 0.60 3.42 19.36
N MET A 65 -0.05 4.02 18.36
CA MET A 65 -1.48 4.34 18.39
C MET A 65 -2.33 3.08 18.47
N LEU A 66 -2.07 2.07 17.63
CA LEU A 66 -2.80 0.81 17.59
C LEU A 66 -2.66 0.01 18.90
N LYS A 67 -1.47 -0.01 19.51
CA LYS A 67 -1.23 -0.68 20.79
C LYS A 67 -2.05 -0.10 21.95
N LYS A 68 -2.51 1.15 21.86
CA LYS A 68 -3.43 1.76 22.83
C LYS A 68 -4.89 1.34 22.61
N ARG A 69 -5.24 0.89 21.41
CA ARG A 69 -6.62 0.54 21.00
C ARG A 69 -6.91 -0.95 21.05
N THR A 70 -5.90 -1.78 20.78
CA THR A 70 -6.06 -3.22 20.64
C THR A 70 -4.76 -3.97 20.93
N ASP A 71 -4.88 -5.27 21.23
CA ASP A 71 -3.77 -6.21 21.32
C ASP A 71 -3.54 -7.02 20.03
N LEU A 72 -4.24 -6.68 18.94
CA LEU A 72 -4.15 -7.32 17.61
C LEU A 72 -2.72 -7.36 17.06
N TRP A 73 -1.93 -6.31 17.27
CA TRP A 73 -0.63 -6.13 16.63
C TRP A 73 0.55 -6.45 17.56
N LYS A 74 1.53 -7.16 17.00
CA LYS A 74 2.88 -7.34 17.58
C LYS A 74 3.95 -7.07 16.53
N VAL A 75 5.14 -6.70 17.00
CA VAL A 75 6.34 -6.62 16.14
C VAL A 75 6.66 -8.03 15.67
N TRP A 76 6.84 -8.19 14.37
CA TRP A 76 7.18 -9.47 13.77
C TRP A 76 8.62 -9.85 14.13
N SER A 77 8.83 -11.13 14.42
CA SER A 77 10.15 -11.66 14.79
C SER A 77 10.67 -12.53 13.65
N PRO A 78 11.87 -12.26 13.09
CA PRO A 78 12.42 -13.04 12.00
C PRO A 78 12.81 -14.45 12.49
N GLU A 79 12.32 -15.49 11.81
CA GLU A 79 12.59 -16.88 12.21
C GLU A 79 13.67 -17.53 11.34
N THR A 80 13.70 -17.22 10.04
CA THR A 80 14.63 -17.81 9.08
C THR A 80 15.87 -16.94 8.82
N GLU A 81 16.92 -17.51 8.23
CA GLU A 81 18.08 -16.71 7.79
C GLU A 81 17.73 -15.73 6.67
N ALA A 82 16.74 -16.07 5.82
CA ALA A 82 16.22 -15.15 4.82
C ALA A 82 15.52 -13.95 5.46
N ASP A 83 14.75 -14.18 6.53
CA ASP A 83 14.07 -13.14 7.30
C ASP A 83 15.06 -12.20 7.98
N LYS A 84 16.09 -12.75 8.63
CA LYS A 84 17.15 -11.96 9.27
C LYS A 84 17.89 -11.11 8.25
N LYS A 85 18.19 -11.67 7.08
CA LYS A 85 18.82 -10.93 5.98
C LYS A 85 17.92 -9.79 5.49
N MET A 86 16.66 -10.06 5.22
CA MET A 86 15.67 -9.07 4.81
C MET A 86 15.57 -7.92 5.82
N LEU A 87 15.48 -8.24 7.13
CA LEU A 87 15.44 -7.24 8.19
C LEU A 87 16.74 -6.42 8.27
N SER A 88 17.90 -7.05 8.06
CA SER A 88 19.20 -6.36 8.10
C SER A 88 19.43 -5.41 6.92
N GLU A 89 18.83 -5.72 5.76
CA GLU A 89 18.88 -4.89 4.55
C GLU A 89 17.82 -3.78 4.59
N TYR A 90 16.82 -3.89 5.47
CA TYR A 90 15.76 -2.90 5.64
C TYR A 90 16.23 -1.73 6.52
N ASP A 91 16.74 -0.68 5.88
CA ASP A 91 17.10 0.58 6.52
C ASP A 91 15.88 1.50 6.71
N SER A 92 15.04 1.17 7.69
CA SER A 92 14.00 2.10 8.15
C SER A 92 14.03 2.25 9.66
N LYS A 93 14.39 3.46 10.10
CA LYS A 93 14.24 3.85 11.49
C LYS A 93 12.77 4.06 11.87
N GLU A 94 11.87 4.20 10.90
CA GLU A 94 10.53 4.76 11.10
C GLU A 94 9.38 3.78 10.91
N THR A 95 9.67 2.63 10.33
CA THR A 95 8.70 1.55 10.14
C THR A 95 9.13 0.29 10.87
N LEU A 96 8.15 -0.54 11.19
CA LEU A 96 8.29 -1.82 11.87
C LEU A 96 7.59 -2.88 11.02
N PHE A 97 8.25 -4.01 10.81
CA PHE A 97 7.53 -5.22 10.40
C PHE A 97 6.66 -5.67 11.56
N CYS A 98 5.37 -5.84 11.32
CA CYS A 98 4.42 -6.27 12.32
C CYS A 98 3.56 -7.40 11.77
N GLU A 99 2.99 -8.18 12.67
CA GLU A 99 2.01 -9.20 12.33
C GLU A 99 0.78 -9.03 13.22
N CYS A 100 -0.38 -9.34 12.64
CA CYS A 100 -1.63 -9.40 13.39
C CYS A 100 -1.84 -10.80 13.97
N LYS A 101 -2.83 -10.97 14.85
CA LYS A 101 -3.23 -12.29 15.38
C LYS A 101 -3.83 -13.24 14.32
N GLY A 102 -3.95 -12.81 13.07
CA GLY A 102 -4.52 -13.59 11.97
C GLY A 102 -5.97 -13.23 11.66
N ILE A 103 -6.47 -13.74 10.53
CA ILE A 103 -7.79 -13.36 9.98
C ILE A 103 -8.95 -13.65 10.94
N GLN A 104 -8.86 -14.71 11.76
CA GLN A 104 -9.90 -15.08 12.74
C GLN A 104 -10.10 -14.02 13.83
N PHE A 105 -9.09 -13.20 14.08
CA PHE A 105 -9.10 -12.12 15.07
C PHE A 105 -9.08 -10.74 14.40
N CYS A 106 -9.38 -10.65 13.10
CA CYS A 106 -9.26 -9.41 12.35
C CYS A 106 -10.28 -8.37 12.83
N GLU A 107 -9.76 -7.26 13.36
CA GLU A 107 -10.54 -6.08 13.71
C GLU A 107 -10.41 -5.08 12.55
N ARG A 108 -11.42 -5.01 11.66
CA ARG A 108 -11.37 -4.16 10.45
C ARG A 108 -10.99 -2.70 10.76
N GLU A 109 -11.55 -2.17 11.84
CA GLU A 109 -11.28 -0.79 12.32
C GLU A 109 -9.87 -0.57 12.86
N ASN A 110 -9.17 -1.64 13.25
CA ASN A 110 -7.80 -1.58 13.73
C ASN A 110 -6.80 -2.15 12.72
N ARG A 111 -7.19 -2.28 11.44
CA ARG A 111 -6.24 -2.59 10.35
C ARG A 111 -5.23 -1.47 10.18
N SER A 112 -3.98 -1.84 9.90
CA SER A 112 -2.91 -0.91 9.56
C SER A 112 -3.15 -0.24 8.21
N ILE A 113 -2.43 0.85 7.95
CA ILE A 113 -2.38 1.55 6.66
C ILE A 113 -2.06 0.55 5.55
N SER A 114 -1.04 -0.31 5.72
CA SER A 114 -0.71 -1.31 4.71
C SER A 114 -1.87 -2.25 4.38
N CYS A 115 -2.62 -2.70 5.39
CA CYS A 115 -3.80 -3.55 5.18
C CYS A 115 -4.97 -2.77 4.54
N ARG A 116 -5.10 -1.47 4.81
CA ARG A 116 -6.16 -0.61 4.27
C ARG A 116 -5.90 -0.15 2.83
N THR A 117 -4.63 -0.03 2.43
CA THR A 117 -4.27 0.38 1.07
C THR A 117 -4.14 -0.79 0.11
N PHE A 118 -3.89 -2.00 0.62
CA PHE A 118 -3.85 -3.21 -0.19
C PHE A 118 -5.14 -3.41 -1.02
N PRO A 119 -5.07 -3.86 -2.29
CA PRO A 119 -3.90 -4.24 -3.09
C PRO A 119 -3.38 -3.11 -3.98
N LEU A 120 -3.70 -1.85 -3.66
CA LEU A 120 -3.41 -0.71 -4.52
C LEU A 120 -2.26 0.14 -3.96
N GLU A 121 -1.44 0.66 -4.86
CA GLU A 121 -0.36 1.59 -4.54
C GLU A 121 -0.43 2.83 -5.45
N PRO A 122 0.15 3.96 -5.03
CA PRO A 122 0.08 5.20 -5.80
C PRO A 122 0.89 5.10 -7.09
N TYR A 123 0.33 5.64 -8.16
CA TYR A 123 0.97 5.70 -9.47
C TYR A 123 1.24 7.15 -9.86
N LEU A 124 2.53 7.44 -10.03
CA LEU A 124 3.04 8.74 -10.44
C LEU A 124 3.43 8.70 -11.92
N ASP A 125 3.06 9.74 -12.67
CA ASP A 125 3.33 9.83 -14.11
C ASP A 125 4.82 10.08 -14.43
N THR A 126 5.15 10.33 -15.71
CA THR A 126 6.54 10.61 -16.12
C THR A 126 7.15 11.87 -15.48
N ARG A 127 6.31 12.80 -15.01
CA ARG A 127 6.73 14.05 -14.36
C ARG A 127 6.87 13.90 -12.84
N GLY A 128 6.44 12.77 -12.28
CA GLY A 128 6.37 12.58 -10.82
C GLY A 128 5.10 13.16 -10.20
N VAL A 129 4.04 13.33 -10.97
CA VAL A 129 2.74 13.76 -10.45
C VAL A 129 1.90 12.52 -10.13
N LEU A 130 1.32 12.45 -8.93
CA LEU A 130 0.34 11.43 -8.57
C LEU A 130 -0.90 11.57 -9.46
N VAL A 131 -1.26 10.53 -10.20
CA VAL A 131 -2.39 10.56 -11.16
C VAL A 131 -3.44 9.48 -10.91
N GLY A 132 -3.13 8.48 -10.10
CA GLY A 132 -4.08 7.43 -9.75
C GLY A 132 -3.43 6.34 -8.92
N LEU A 133 -4.12 5.21 -8.80
CA LEU A 133 -3.63 4.01 -8.13
C LEU A 133 -3.46 2.87 -9.13
N VAL A 134 -2.60 1.90 -8.82
CA VAL A 134 -2.40 0.68 -9.61
C VAL A 134 -2.36 -0.53 -8.69
N PHE A 135 -2.66 -1.72 -9.21
CA PHE A 135 -2.39 -2.95 -8.46
C PHE A 135 -0.90 -3.12 -8.24
N MET A 136 -0.54 -3.43 -6.99
CA MET A 136 0.83 -3.82 -6.62
C MET A 136 1.31 -4.98 -7.49
N LYS A 137 2.45 -4.81 -8.15
CA LYS A 137 2.98 -5.73 -9.15
C LYS A 137 3.25 -7.12 -8.57
N GLU A 138 3.71 -7.17 -7.33
CA GLU A 138 4.10 -8.37 -6.58
C GLU A 138 2.92 -9.33 -6.36
N PHE A 139 1.70 -8.81 -6.45
CA PHE A 139 0.44 -9.54 -6.25
C PHE A 139 -0.31 -9.80 -7.56
N THR A 140 0.22 -9.34 -8.70
CA THR A 140 -0.34 -9.67 -10.02
C THR A 140 -0.28 -11.18 -10.24
N GLY A 141 -1.45 -11.80 -10.49
CA GLY A 141 -1.58 -13.26 -10.62
C GLY A 141 -1.62 -14.03 -9.30
N LYS A 142 -1.52 -13.35 -8.15
CA LYS A 142 -1.70 -13.95 -6.81
C LYS A 142 -3.03 -13.51 -6.18
N CYS A 143 -3.33 -12.22 -6.25
CA CYS A 143 -4.62 -11.69 -5.79
C CYS A 143 -5.66 -11.76 -6.93
N PRO A 144 -6.81 -12.44 -6.73
CA PRO A 144 -7.85 -12.54 -7.77
C PRO A 144 -8.43 -11.19 -8.19
N LEU A 145 -8.40 -10.17 -7.32
CA LEU A 145 -8.89 -8.83 -7.66
C LEU A 145 -8.11 -8.15 -8.79
N THR A 146 -6.86 -8.54 -9.05
CA THR A 146 -6.07 -7.98 -10.15
C THR A 146 -6.70 -8.22 -11.53
N LEU A 147 -7.60 -9.22 -11.63
CA LEU A 147 -8.38 -9.54 -12.83
C LEU A 147 -9.80 -8.96 -12.80
N ARG A 148 -10.16 -8.25 -11.73
CA ARG A 148 -11.52 -7.75 -11.44
C ARG A 148 -11.52 -6.24 -11.21
N ALA A 149 -10.74 -5.51 -11.99
CA ALA A 149 -10.60 -4.06 -11.89
C ALA A 149 -11.94 -3.29 -11.88
N LYS A 150 -12.97 -3.82 -12.54
CA LYS A 150 -14.31 -3.22 -12.59
C LYS A 150 -15.07 -3.26 -11.25
N ASP A 151 -14.66 -4.11 -10.31
CA ASP A 151 -15.32 -4.24 -9.00
C ASP A 151 -14.74 -3.27 -7.98
N ILE A 152 -13.66 -2.57 -8.32
CA ILE A 152 -13.01 -1.59 -7.44
C ILE A 152 -13.89 -0.35 -7.36
N ARG A 153 -14.30 0.01 -6.15
CA ARG A 153 -15.20 1.13 -5.90
C ARG A 153 -14.52 2.48 -6.12
N GLN A 154 -15.25 3.43 -6.71
CA GLN A 154 -14.71 4.77 -6.96
C GLN A 154 -14.47 5.56 -5.67
N GLU A 155 -15.32 5.39 -4.65
CA GLU A 155 -15.15 6.09 -3.38
C GLU A 155 -13.84 5.68 -2.67
N PHE A 156 -13.48 4.39 -2.77
CA PHE A 156 -12.18 3.89 -2.33
C PHE A 156 -11.05 4.62 -3.06
N ILE A 157 -11.12 4.71 -4.40
CA ILE A 157 -10.07 5.38 -5.18
C ILE A 157 -9.94 6.85 -4.77
N ASP A 158 -11.06 7.57 -4.64
CA ASP A 158 -11.05 9.00 -4.32
C ASP A 158 -10.48 9.28 -2.92
N SER A 159 -10.90 8.51 -1.91
CA SER A 159 -10.44 8.67 -0.53
C SER A 159 -8.96 8.30 -0.38
N HIS A 160 -8.55 7.16 -0.95
CA HIS A 160 -7.16 6.70 -0.90
C HIS A 160 -6.22 7.58 -1.73
N PHE A 161 -6.69 8.18 -2.83
CA PHE A 161 -5.91 9.14 -3.59
C PHE A 161 -5.54 10.35 -2.73
N ILE A 162 -6.47 10.88 -1.93
CA ILE A 162 -6.20 11.99 -1.01
C ILE A 162 -5.18 11.55 0.06
N PHE A 163 -5.33 10.36 0.63
CA PHE A 163 -4.36 9.82 1.57
C PHE A 163 -2.95 9.80 0.97
N TRP A 164 -2.79 9.22 -0.22
CA TRP A 164 -1.50 9.14 -0.89
C TRP A 164 -0.95 10.51 -1.27
N GLU A 165 -1.79 11.44 -1.74
CA GLU A 165 -1.35 12.81 -2.02
C GLU A 165 -0.72 13.45 -0.77
N LYS A 166 -1.38 13.33 0.39
CA LYS A 166 -0.86 13.91 1.65
C LYS A 166 0.39 13.19 2.12
N LEU A 167 0.41 11.86 2.09
CA LEU A 167 1.58 11.09 2.54
C LEU A 167 2.81 11.38 1.66
N LEU A 168 2.67 11.37 0.34
CA LEU A 168 3.78 11.60 -0.59
C LEU A 168 4.26 13.06 -0.57
N PHE A 169 3.38 14.02 -0.25
CA PHE A 169 3.79 15.39 0.02
C PHE A 169 4.58 15.52 1.34
N ARG A 170 4.27 14.66 2.31
CA ARG A 170 4.81 14.70 3.66
C ARG A 170 6.15 13.96 3.82
N MET A 171 6.31 12.87 3.08
CA MET A 171 7.42 11.90 3.17
C MET A 171 8.11 11.80 1.80
N ASP A 172 9.27 12.44 1.65
CA ASP A 172 10.12 12.36 0.46
C ASP A 172 10.57 10.92 0.20
N THR A 173 10.80 10.13 1.24
CA THR A 173 11.15 8.70 1.08
C THR A 173 10.05 7.89 0.43
N GLU A 174 8.82 8.05 0.89
CA GLU A 174 7.66 7.39 0.28
C GLU A 174 7.47 7.85 -1.17
N TYR A 175 7.57 9.17 -1.40
CA TYR A 175 7.54 9.73 -2.76
C TYR A 175 8.57 9.07 -3.69
N GLU A 176 9.83 8.98 -3.27
CA GLU A 176 10.89 8.37 -4.07
C GLU A 176 10.67 6.87 -4.30
N ILE A 177 10.21 6.13 -3.29
CA ILE A 177 9.87 4.70 -3.42
C ILE A 177 8.81 4.52 -4.50
N PHE A 178 7.69 5.22 -4.39
CA PHE A 178 6.57 5.04 -5.31
C PHE A 178 6.81 5.66 -6.69
N TRP A 179 7.62 6.71 -6.80
CA TRP A 179 8.01 7.23 -8.11
C TRP A 179 8.92 6.23 -8.84
N ASN A 180 9.81 5.55 -8.13
CA ASN A 180 10.64 4.49 -8.69
C ASN A 180 9.82 3.23 -9.01
N SER A 181 8.85 2.86 -8.17
CA SER A 181 7.87 1.81 -8.49
C SER A 181 7.11 2.14 -9.78
N SER A 182 6.56 3.36 -9.89
CA SER A 182 5.84 3.84 -11.08
C SER A 182 6.69 3.79 -12.36
N LYS A 183 7.99 4.12 -12.28
CA LYS A 183 8.95 3.95 -13.39
C LYS A 183 9.08 2.48 -13.80
N SER A 184 9.05 1.54 -12.86
CA SER A 184 9.10 0.09 -13.12
C SER A 184 7.89 -0.39 -13.93
N TYR A 185 6.68 0.07 -13.61
CA TYR A 185 5.48 -0.25 -14.41
C TYR A 185 5.59 0.25 -15.84
N ARG A 186 6.01 1.50 -16.05
CA ARG A 186 6.22 2.06 -17.40
C ARG A 186 7.25 1.27 -18.20
N ARG A 187 8.39 0.92 -17.57
CA ARG A 187 9.41 0.07 -18.20
C ARG A 187 8.86 -1.31 -18.58
N SER A 188 8.13 -1.95 -17.67
CA SER A 188 7.51 -3.26 -17.91
C SER A 188 6.50 -3.19 -19.07
N ARG A 189 5.67 -2.15 -19.13
CA ARG A 189 4.73 -1.92 -20.23
C ARG A 189 5.45 -1.69 -21.56
N ALA A 190 6.51 -0.88 -21.58
CA ALA A 190 7.31 -0.63 -22.77
C ALA A 190 8.00 -1.90 -23.29
N GLN A 191 8.46 -2.78 -22.40
CA GLN A 191 9.12 -4.02 -22.75
C GLN A 191 8.16 -5.13 -23.21
N THR A 192 6.98 -5.23 -22.59
CA THR A 192 6.07 -6.38 -22.79
C THR A 192 4.83 -6.06 -23.62
N GLY A 193 4.51 -4.78 -23.81
CA GLY A 193 3.25 -4.32 -24.40
C GLY A 193 2.01 -4.55 -23.50
N LYS A 194 2.15 -5.25 -22.37
CA LYS A 194 1.04 -5.54 -21.46
C LYS A 194 0.60 -4.26 -20.76
N ARG A 195 -0.68 -3.94 -20.88
CA ARG A 195 -1.32 -2.83 -20.17
C ARG A 195 -1.74 -3.28 -18.78
N PHE A 196 -1.76 -2.34 -17.85
CA PHE A 196 -2.32 -2.50 -16.50
C PHE A 196 -3.34 -1.37 -16.28
N PRO A 197 -4.40 -1.60 -15.49
CA PRO A 197 -5.36 -0.57 -15.16
C PRO A 197 -4.71 0.51 -14.29
N ILE A 198 -5.02 1.77 -14.57
CA ILE A 198 -4.75 2.90 -13.68
C ILE A 198 -6.11 3.38 -13.18
N PHE A 199 -6.30 3.37 -11.88
CA PHE A 199 -7.51 3.82 -11.22
C PHE A 199 -7.39 5.32 -10.94
N PHE A 200 -8.02 6.12 -11.81
CA PHE A 200 -8.03 7.57 -11.67
C PHE A 200 -9.06 8.00 -10.62
N PRO A 201 -8.75 8.97 -9.74
CA PRO A 201 -9.78 9.60 -8.93
C PRO A 201 -10.78 10.34 -9.84
N SER A 202 -12.00 10.53 -9.37
CA SER A 202 -13.14 11.04 -10.14
C SER A 202 -12.82 12.34 -10.88
N HIS A 203 -12.07 13.24 -10.26
CA HIS A 203 -11.69 14.54 -10.84
C HIS A 203 -10.66 14.45 -12.00
N LEU A 204 -9.97 13.31 -12.15
CA LEU A 204 -8.99 13.03 -13.21
C LEU A 204 -9.50 12.05 -14.29
N GLN A 205 -10.70 11.49 -14.12
CA GLN A 205 -11.28 10.60 -15.12
C GLN A 205 -11.53 11.31 -16.45
N GLY A 206 -11.23 10.62 -17.55
CA GLY A 206 -11.47 11.11 -18.92
C GLY A 206 -10.62 12.32 -19.33
N LYS A 207 -9.63 12.73 -18.53
CA LYS A 207 -8.78 13.89 -18.85
C LYS A 207 -7.74 13.54 -19.91
N GLU A 208 -7.98 13.99 -21.13
CA GLU A 208 -7.12 13.71 -22.29
C GLU A 208 -5.66 14.14 -22.11
N TYR A 209 -5.44 15.25 -21.41
CA TYR A 209 -4.10 15.81 -21.18
C TYR A 209 -3.18 14.85 -20.40
N LEU A 210 -3.73 13.87 -19.68
CA LEU A 210 -2.95 12.88 -18.94
C LEU A 210 -2.27 11.87 -19.87
N LYS A 211 -2.85 11.56 -21.03
CA LYS A 211 -2.39 10.46 -21.90
C LYS A 211 -0.94 10.59 -22.35
N GLN A 212 -0.45 11.81 -22.53
CA GLN A 212 0.94 12.07 -22.94
C GLN A 212 1.98 11.76 -21.83
N TYR A 213 1.54 11.58 -20.58
CA TYR A 213 2.40 11.35 -19.43
C TYR A 213 2.35 9.91 -18.87
N LEU A 214 1.54 9.03 -19.48
CA LEU A 214 1.27 7.64 -19.01
C LEU A 214 2.04 6.55 -19.77
#